data_AF-A0A2G6LSK4-F1
#
_entry.id   AF-A0A2G6LSK4-F1
#
_cell.length_a   1.000
_cell.length_b   1.000
_cell.length_c   1.000
_cell.angle_alpha   90.00
_cell.angle_beta   90.00
_cell.angle_gamma   90.00
#
_symmetry.space_group_name_H-M   'P 1'
#
loop_
_entity.id
_entity.type
_entity.pdbx_description
1 polymer ?
#
loop_
_entity_poly.entity_id
_entity_poly.type
_entity_poly.pdbx_seq_one_letter_code
_entity_poly.pdbx_strand_id
1 'polypeptide(L)'
;MKTKCYSVRLKSLVQITDKAYKAKSFDGSEDIIPASQLFGRDSDVSKSEAYWISSWILKKKNIQYSTKKIGWFNPKTGNVEPNYTVETTRHIPKQKSPIQTTINKDLQR
;
A
#
# COMPACT_ATOMS: atom_id res chain seq x y z
N MET A 1 9.06 11.09 -11.59
CA MET A 1 8.29 9.82 -11.65
C MET A 1 8.29 9.22 -10.25
N LYS A 2 7.14 8.75 -9.73
CA LYS A 2 7.10 8.08 -8.42
C LYS A 2 7.56 6.63 -8.57
N THR A 3 8.27 6.09 -7.58
CA THR A 3 8.76 4.70 -7.59
C THR A 3 7.87 3.82 -6.73
N LYS A 4 7.32 2.75 -7.31
CA LYS A 4 6.51 1.78 -6.56
C LYS A 4 7.39 0.97 -5.59
N CYS A 5 7.00 0.94 -4.33
CA CYS A 5 7.71 0.28 -3.24
C CYS A 5 6.81 -0.67 -2.48
N TYR A 6 7.41 -1.66 -1.82
CA TYR A 6 6.75 -2.52 -0.85
C TYR A 6 7.38 -2.32 0.52
N SER A 7 6.57 -2.46 1.56
CA SER A 7 7.05 -2.56 2.93
C SER A 7 7.52 -3.99 3.19
N VAL A 8 8.83 -4.15 3.31
CA VAL A 8 9.49 -5.44 3.49
C VAL A 8 9.91 -5.58 4.94
N ARG A 9 9.38 -6.59 5.62
CA ARG A 9 9.78 -6.95 6.98
C ARG A 9 11.04 -7.79 6.91
N LEU A 10 12.07 -7.34 7.59
CA LEU A 10 13.36 -8.02 7.62
C LEU A 10 13.71 -8.39 9.05
N LYS A 11 14.40 -9.52 9.21
CA LYS A 11 15.00 -9.93 10.48
C LYS A 11 16.18 -9.03 10.82
N SER A 12 16.99 -8.69 9.81
CA SER A 12 18.04 -7.69 9.94
C SER A 12 18.36 -7.04 8.61
N LEU A 13 18.84 -5.80 8.67
CA LEU A 13 19.35 -5.04 7.54
C LEU A 13 20.67 -4.42 7.97
N VAL A 14 21.78 -4.85 7.36
CA VAL A 14 23.13 -4.42 7.75
C VAL A 14 23.80 -3.77 6.57
N GLN A 15 24.32 -2.55 6.75
CA GLN A 15 25.10 -1.90 5.71
C GLN A 15 26.43 -2.62 5.53
N ILE A 16 26.70 -3.13 4.32
CA ILE A 16 27.98 -3.78 4.00
C ILE A 16 28.94 -2.76 3.39
N THR A 17 28.40 -1.86 2.56
CA THR A 17 29.14 -0.76 1.90
C THR A 17 28.23 0.45 1.78
N ASP A 18 28.78 1.61 1.40
CA ASP A 18 27.99 2.82 1.11
C ASP A 18 26.94 2.63 0.02
N LYS A 19 27.10 1.58 -0.80
CA LYS A 19 26.23 1.30 -1.95
C LYS A 19 25.29 0.13 -1.73
N ALA A 20 25.43 -0.63 -0.63
CA ALA A 20 24.72 -1.89 -0.48
C ALA A 20 24.47 -2.31 0.98
N TYR A 21 23.30 -2.91 1.20
CA TYR A 21 22.87 -3.51 2.45
C TYR A 21 22.67 -5.02 2.29
N LYS A 22 23.04 -5.79 3.31
CA LYS A 22 22.65 -7.18 3.47
C LYS A 22 21.27 -7.23 4.12
N ALA A 23 20.29 -7.75 3.41
CA ALA A 23 18.95 -8.00 3.93
C ALA A 23 18.82 -9.47 4.32
N LYS A 24 18.33 -9.73 5.53
CA LYS A 24 18.00 -11.07 6.01
C LYS A 24 16.51 -11.16 6.32
N SER A 25 15.84 -12.13 5.72
CA SER A 25 14.43 -12.42 5.94
C SER A 25 14.22 -13.32 7.18
N PHE A 26 12.98 -13.47 7.62
CA PHE A 26 12.64 -14.31 8.77
C PHE A 26 12.73 -15.82 8.49
N ASP A 27 12.59 -16.23 7.22
CA ASP A 27 12.79 -17.61 6.76
C ASP A 27 14.28 -18.01 6.64
N GLY A 28 15.20 -17.06 6.85
CA GLY A 28 16.65 -17.28 6.73
C GLY A 28 17.23 -16.95 5.36
N SER A 29 16.39 -16.60 4.37
CA SER A 29 16.87 -16.11 3.06
C SER A 29 17.63 -14.78 3.20
N GLU A 30 18.70 -14.63 2.43
CA GLU A 30 19.58 -13.46 2.48
C GLU A 30 19.91 -12.99 1.06
N ASP A 31 19.91 -11.68 0.84
CA ASP A 31 20.34 -11.08 -0.41
C ASP A 31 20.86 -9.64 -0.18
N ILE A 32 21.51 -9.09 -1.19
CA ILE A 32 22.06 -7.74 -1.19
C ILE A 32 21.07 -6.78 -1.85
N ILE A 33 20.72 -5.71 -1.14
CA ILE A 33 19.87 -4.63 -1.61
C ILE A 33 20.74 -3.39 -1.88
N PRO A 34 20.69 -2.80 -3.10
CA PRO A 34 21.39 -1.54 -3.36
C PRO A 34 20.84 -0.41 -2.49
N ALA A 35 21.72 0.43 -1.94
CA ALA A 35 21.33 1.56 -1.09
C ALA A 35 20.36 2.52 -1.79
N SER A 36 20.51 2.71 -3.11
CA SER A 36 19.62 3.55 -3.93
C SER A 36 18.19 3.00 -4.06
N GLN A 37 17.94 1.76 -3.66
CA GLN A 37 16.63 1.10 -3.73
C GLN A 37 15.95 0.95 -2.36
N LEU A 38 16.60 1.44 -1.31
CA LEU A 38 16.10 1.49 0.06
C LEU A 38 15.66 2.93 0.37
N PHE A 39 14.36 3.14 0.59
CA PHE A 39 13.76 4.47 0.81
C PHE A 39 13.45 4.75 2.28
N GLY A 40 14.19 4.10 3.18
CA GLY A 40 14.05 4.27 4.63
C GLY A 40 13.12 3.25 5.29
N ARG A 41 12.90 3.47 6.59
CA ARG A 41 12.12 2.60 7.46
C ARG A 41 10.62 2.87 7.30
N ASP A 42 9.82 1.82 7.40
CA ASP A 42 8.37 1.92 7.49
C ASP A 42 7.94 2.06 8.96
N SER A 43 7.68 3.29 9.38
CA SER A 43 7.34 3.63 10.77
C SER A 43 5.95 3.16 11.21
N ASP A 44 5.05 2.76 10.31
CA ASP A 44 3.74 2.25 10.74
C ASP A 44 3.82 0.80 11.26
N VAL A 45 4.92 0.09 10.99
CA VAL A 45 5.10 -1.30 11.42
C VAL A 45 5.82 -1.32 12.77
N SER A 46 5.07 -1.60 13.84
CA SER A 46 5.58 -1.60 15.21
C SER A 46 6.17 -2.92 15.68
N LYS A 47 5.72 -4.06 15.13
CA LYS A 47 6.09 -5.40 15.62
C LYS A 47 7.43 -5.93 15.06
N SER A 48 7.96 -5.28 14.03
CA SER A 48 9.16 -5.74 13.34
C SER A 48 9.81 -4.60 12.59
N GLU A 49 11.12 -4.71 12.36
CA GLU A 49 11.83 -3.83 11.45
C GLU A 49 11.30 -4.01 10.02
N ALA A 50 10.76 -2.94 9.46
CA ALA A 50 10.24 -2.92 8.10
C ALA A 50 10.82 -1.76 7.32
N TYR A 51 11.08 -1.98 6.04
CA TYR A 51 11.76 -1.02 5.18
C TYR A 51 11.06 -0.89 3.84
N TRP A 52 11.07 0.33 3.30
CA TRP A 52 10.55 0.60 1.97
C TRP A 52 11.60 0.26 0.93
N ILE A 53 11.33 -0.79 0.14
CA ILE A 53 12.23 -1.26 -0.92
C ILE A 53 11.51 -1.18 -2.26
N SER A 54 12.23 -0.79 -3.31
CA SER A 54 11.66 -0.70 -4.66
C SER A 54 11.10 -2.06 -5.14
N SER A 55 9.90 -2.05 -5.69
CA SER A 55 9.20 -3.28 -6.09
C SER A 55 9.89 -4.05 -7.23
N TRP A 56 10.64 -3.35 -8.09
CA TRP A 56 11.29 -3.96 -9.24
C TRP A 56 12.56 -4.72 -8.88
N ILE A 57 13.32 -4.27 -7.87
CA ILE A 57 14.51 -5.00 -7.43
C ILE A 57 14.11 -6.27 -6.69
N LEU A 58 13.03 -6.21 -5.88
CA LEU A 58 12.55 -7.34 -5.09
C LEU A 58 12.21 -8.58 -5.93
N LYS A 59 11.75 -8.41 -7.17
CA LYS A 59 11.49 -9.54 -8.08
C LYS A 59 12.75 -10.29 -8.51
N LYS A 60 13.92 -9.66 -8.40
CA LYS A 60 15.21 -10.21 -8.80
C LYS A 60 16.02 -10.70 -7.60
N LYS A 61 15.44 -10.68 -6.40
CA LYS A 61 16.12 -10.93 -5.13
C LYS A 61 15.53 -12.14 -4.44
N ASN A 62 16.38 -12.94 -3.83
CA ASN A 62 16.00 -14.13 -3.08
C ASN A 62 15.70 -13.77 -1.62
N ILE A 63 14.69 -12.94 -1.41
CA ILE A 63 14.17 -12.58 -0.08
C ILE A 63 12.67 -12.73 -0.03
N GLN A 64 12.15 -13.15 1.12
CA GLN A 64 10.72 -13.27 1.36
C GLN A 64 10.11 -11.89 1.65
N TYR A 65 9.06 -11.51 0.92
CA TYR A 65 8.34 -10.26 1.15
C TYR A 65 6.84 -10.38 0.85
N SER A 66 6.05 -9.46 1.39
CA SER A 66 4.62 -9.34 1.10
C SER A 66 4.35 -8.18 0.14
N THR A 67 3.43 -8.37 -0.79
CA THR A 67 2.98 -7.33 -1.73
C THR A 67 1.76 -6.54 -1.23
N LYS A 68 1.27 -6.83 -0.02
CA LYS A 68 0.04 -6.25 0.53
C LYS A 68 0.17 -4.75 0.84
N LYS A 69 1.26 -4.34 1.49
CA LYS A 69 1.49 -2.93 1.84
C LYS A 69 2.34 -2.27 0.77
N ILE A 70 1.70 -1.38 0.02
CA ILE A 70 2.27 -0.70 -1.16
C ILE A 70 2.42 0.78 -0.84
N GLY A 71 3.54 1.36 -1.27
CA GLY A 71 3.78 2.79 -1.21
C GLY A 71 4.40 3.31 -2.50
N TRP A 72 4.36 4.62 -2.70
CA TRP A 72 5.00 5.29 -3.83
C TRP A 72 5.98 6.31 -3.32
N PHE A 73 7.26 6.04 -3.55
CA PHE A 73 8.32 6.97 -3.21
C PHE A 73 8.26 8.18 -4.14
N ASN A 74 8.14 9.36 -3.55
CA ASN A 74 8.13 10.63 -4.24
C ASN A 74 9.49 11.31 -4.09
N PRO A 75 10.30 11.40 -5.16
CA PRO A 75 11.65 11.96 -5.09
C PRO A 75 11.67 13.47 -4.75
N LYS A 76 10.54 14.18 -4.90
CA LYS A 76 10.45 15.60 -4.54
C LYS A 76 10.32 15.82 -3.04
N THR A 77 9.57 14.95 -2.36
CA THR A 77 9.31 15.06 -0.92
C THR A 77 10.25 14.17 -0.10
N GLY A 78 10.93 13.21 -0.74
CA GLY A 78 11.76 12.22 -0.06
C GLY A 78 10.95 11.17 0.71
N ASN A 79 9.61 11.19 0.60
CA ASN A 79 8.71 10.37 1.39
C ASN A 79 8.04 9.29 0.55
N VAL A 80 7.63 8.21 1.22
CA VAL A 80 6.80 7.16 0.64
C VAL A 80 5.34 7.48 0.95
N GLU A 81 4.56 7.77 -0.09
CA GLU A 81 3.16 8.16 0.01
C GLU A 81 2.25 6.93 -0.23
N PRO A 82 1.17 6.75 0.54
CA PRO A 82 0.19 5.70 0.28
C PRO A 82 -0.55 5.98 -1.03
N ASN A 83 -0.89 4.93 -1.77
CA ASN A 83 -1.82 5.05 -2.90
C ASN A 83 -3.19 4.56 -2.44
N TYR A 84 -4.11 5.49 -2.26
CA TYR A 84 -5.52 5.18 -2.01
C TYR A 84 -6.33 5.59 -3.23
N THR A 85 -7.12 4.66 -3.77
CA THR A 85 -8.12 4.96 -4.79
C THR A 85 -9.39 5.31 -4.06
N VAL A 86 -9.81 6.58 -4.09
CA VAL A 86 -11.14 6.96 -3.60
C VAL A 86 -12.15 6.61 -4.69
N GLU A 87 -12.77 5.45 -4.58
CA GLU A 87 -13.97 5.15 -5.37
C GLU A 87 -15.11 6.03 -4.85
N THR A 88 -15.23 7.23 -5.41
CA THR A 88 -16.34 8.13 -5.10
C THR A 88 -17.55 7.64 -5.88
N THR A 89 -18.17 6.54 -5.45
CA THR A 89 -19.53 6.19 -5.87
C THR A 89 -20.48 7.18 -5.20
N ARG A 90 -20.64 8.35 -5.82
CA ARG A 90 -21.63 9.34 -5.40
C ARG A 90 -23.00 8.66 -5.48
N HIS A 91 -23.65 8.44 -4.34
CA HIS A 91 -25.02 7.93 -4.30
C HIS A 91 -25.94 8.95 -4.99
N ILE A 92 -26.46 8.60 -6.16
CA ILE A 92 -27.45 9.40 -6.87
C ILE A 92 -28.83 8.88 -6.42
N PRO A 93 -29.61 9.66 -5.65
CA PRO A 93 -30.94 9.23 -5.22
C PRO A 93 -31.85 9.04 -6.44
N LYS A 94 -32.61 7.95 -6.46
CA LYS A 94 -33.64 7.73 -7.49
C LYS A 94 -34.85 8.59 -7.18
N GLN A 95 -35.24 9.46 -8.11
CA GLN A 95 -36.49 10.20 -8.02
C GLN A 95 -37.66 9.21 -8.14
N LYS A 96 -38.59 9.22 -7.18
CA LYS A 96 -39.85 8.47 -7.26
C LYS A 96 -40.96 9.41 -7.69
N SER A 97 -41.79 8.99 -8.66
CA SER A 97 -43.00 9.71 -9.05
C SER A 97 -44.10 9.52 -7.99
N PRO A 98 -45.03 10.48 -7.85
CA PRO A 98 -46.20 10.31 -6.99
C PRO A 98 -47.04 9.14 -7.49
N ILE A 99 -47.44 8.26 -6.56
CA ILE A 99 -48.36 7.16 -6.84
C ILE A 99 -49.76 7.77 -6.84
N GLN A 100 -50.48 7.68 -7.96
CA GLN A 100 -51.90 8.05 -7.99
C GLN A 100 -52.69 6.99 -7.19
N THR A 101 -53.22 7.40 -6.04
CA THR A 101 -54.11 6.55 -5.23
C THR A 101 -55.55 6.84 -5.62
N THR A 102 -56.33 5.80 -5.88
CA THR A 102 -57.79 5.91 -6.03
C THR A 102 -58.45 6.05 -4.66
N ILE A 103 -59.49 6.86 -4.58
CA ILE A 103 -60.27 7.04 -3.34
C ILE A 103 -60.89 5.70 -2.96
N ASN A 104 -60.63 5.23 -1.75
CA ASN A 104 -61.22 4.00 -1.23
C ASN A 104 -62.72 4.21 -0.99
N LYS A 105 -63.55 3.42 -1.69
CA LYS A 105 -65.02 3.53 -1.64
C LYS A 105 -65.61 3.15 -0.28
N ASP A 106 -64.88 2.39 0.54
CA ASP A 106 -65.32 1.99 1.89
C ASP A 106 -65.20 3.11 2.94
N LEU A 107 -64.54 4.22 2.60
CA LEU A 107 -64.39 5.40 3.46
C LEU A 107 -65.31 6.56 3.05
N GLN A 108 -66.28 6.32 2.15
CA GLN A 108 -67.30 7.30 1.80
C GLN A 108 -68.41 7.29 2.86
N ARG A 109 -68.68 8.45 3.46
CA ARG A 109 -69.75 8.68 4.44
C ARG A 109 -71.12 8.72 3.78
#